data_AF-A0A2M7G601-F1
#
_entry.id   AF-A0A2M7G601-F1
#
_cell.length_a   1.000
_cell.length_b   1.000
_cell.length_c   1.000
_cell.angle_alpha   90.00
_cell.angle_beta   90.00
_cell.angle_gamma   90.00
#
_symmetry.space_group_name_H-M   'P 1'
#
loop_
_entity.id
_entity.type
_entity.pdbx_description
1 polymer ?
#
loop_
_entity_poly.entity_id
_entity_poly.type
_entity_poly.pdbx_seq_one_letter_code
_entity_poly.pdbx_strand_id
1 'polypeptide(L)'
;MQRPYEVMYILDSRLDDENQKKINTRVNETIAKIGGKVEKSESLGRKKLAYPIQKQNDGLYMLTHFEADTQSLDELQRVMGITDGLLRHLIIRRDEP
;
A
#
# COMPACT_ATOMS: atom_id res chain seq x y z
N MET A 1 -15.10 15.04 -2.88
CA MET A 1 -14.65 15.21 -4.28
C MET A 1 -13.48 14.27 -4.46
N GLN A 2 -13.53 13.34 -5.42
CA GLN A 2 -12.48 12.34 -5.59
C GLN A 2 -11.18 13.03 -6.03
N ARG A 3 -10.09 12.69 -5.37
CA ARG A 3 -8.75 13.22 -5.65
C ARG A 3 -7.80 12.07 -5.97
N PRO A 4 -6.81 12.29 -6.83
CA PRO A 4 -5.80 11.28 -7.10
C PRO A 4 -4.84 11.15 -5.92
N TYR A 5 -4.60 9.90 -5.52
CA TYR A 5 -3.67 9.49 -4.48
C TYR A 5 -2.76 8.39 -5.02
N GLU A 6 -1.64 8.23 -4.33
CA GLU A 6 -0.82 7.04 -4.42
C GLU A 6 -0.56 6.50 -3.02
N VAL A 7 -0.50 5.19 -2.92
CA VAL A 7 -0.03 4.52 -1.71
C VAL A 7 1.17 3.67 -2.06
N MET A 8 2.29 3.96 -1.40
CA MET A 8 3.46 3.11 -1.39
C MET A 8 3.46 2.30 -0.10
N TYR A 9 3.60 0.99 -0.20
CA TYR A 9 3.70 0.13 0.97
C TYR A 9 4.82 -0.90 0.80
N ILE A 10 5.38 -1.30 1.93
CA ILE A 10 6.51 -2.22 2.03
C ILE A 10 5.99 -3.49 2.67
N LEU A 11 6.10 -4.61 1.97
CA LEU A 11 5.80 -5.94 2.49
C LEU A 11 7.05 -6.60 3.07
N ASP A 12 6.84 -7.48 4.05
CA ASP A 12 7.89 -8.36 4.56
C ASP A 12 8.37 -9.29 3.44
N SER A 13 9.69 -9.28 3.20
CA SER A 13 10.32 -10.05 2.12
C SER A 13 10.37 -11.56 2.37
N ARG A 14 10.01 -12.00 3.58
CA ARG A 14 9.90 -13.42 3.94
C ARG A 14 8.56 -14.03 3.56
N LEU A 15 7.57 -13.22 3.18
CA LEU A 15 6.28 -13.70 2.72
C LEU A 15 6.45 -14.42 1.38
N ASP A 16 5.75 -15.55 1.22
CA ASP A 16 5.62 -16.20 -0.08
C ASP A 16 4.78 -15.35 -1.06
N ASP A 17 4.87 -15.68 -2.34
CA ASP A 17 4.19 -14.95 -3.41
C ASP A 17 2.65 -14.99 -3.24
N GLU A 18 2.11 -16.03 -2.61
CA GLU A 18 0.67 -16.15 -2.36
C GLU A 18 0.21 -15.11 -1.33
N ASN A 19 0.91 -15.00 -0.20
CA ASN A 19 0.59 -14.03 0.84
C ASN A 19 0.84 -12.59 0.38
N GLN A 20 1.88 -12.35 -0.43
CA GLN A 20 2.09 -11.04 -1.07
C GLN A 20 0.89 -10.65 -1.95
N LYS A 21 0.40 -11.57 -2.79
CA LYS A 21 -0.78 -11.34 -3.63
C LYS A 21 -2.03 -11.11 -2.79
N LYS A 22 -2.24 -11.88 -1.71
CA LYS A 22 -3.37 -11.69 -0.79
C LYS A 22 -3.38 -10.29 -0.18
N ILE A 23 -2.24 -9.79 0.26
CA ILE A 23 -2.13 -8.45 0.83
C ILE A 23 -2.43 -7.39 -0.25
N ASN A 24 -1.88 -7.53 -1.45
CA ASN A 24 -2.17 -6.60 -2.56
C ASN A 24 -3.67 -6.58 -2.90
N THR A 25 -4.30 -7.76 -3.03
CA THR A 25 -5.74 -7.87 -3.25
C THR A 25 -6.52 -7.21 -2.13
N ARG A 26 -6.15 -7.43 -0.86
CA ARG A 26 -6.79 -6.81 0.29
C ARG A 26 -6.69 -5.29 0.26
N VAL A 27 -5.55 -4.73 -0.13
CA VAL A 27 -5.38 -3.27 -0.28
C VAL A 27 -6.32 -2.75 -1.37
N ASN A 28 -6.37 -3.40 -2.53
CA ASN A 28 -7.24 -2.99 -3.64
C ASN A 28 -8.74 -3.11 -3.28
N GLU A 29 -9.12 -4.17 -2.58
CA GLU A 29 -10.48 -4.35 -2.06
C GLU A 29 -10.84 -3.28 -1.03
N THR A 30 -9.89 -2.89 -0.18
CA THR A 30 -10.11 -1.84 0.82
C THR A 30 -10.34 -0.50 0.12
N ILE A 31 -9.53 -0.18 -0.91
CA ILE A 31 -9.72 1.01 -1.75
C ILE A 31 -11.11 0.99 -2.41
N ALA A 32 -11.54 -0.15 -2.95
CA ALA A 32 -12.87 -0.29 -3.54
C ALA A 32 -14.01 -0.12 -2.51
N LYS A 33 -13.86 -0.68 -1.29
CA LYS A 33 -14.85 -0.57 -0.21
C LYS A 33 -15.06 0.85 0.27
N ILE A 34 -14.02 1.68 0.25
CA ILE A 34 -14.10 3.09 0.64
C ILE A 34 -14.64 4.00 -0.49
N GLY A 35 -15.10 3.41 -1.59
CA GLY A 35 -15.60 4.13 -2.76
C GLY A 35 -14.51 4.71 -3.66
N GLY A 36 -13.27 4.22 -3.51
CA GLY A 36 -12.14 4.60 -4.33
C GLY A 36 -12.00 3.72 -5.58
N LYS A 37 -11.30 4.24 -6.59
CA LYS A 37 -11.04 3.56 -7.85
C LYS A 37 -9.54 3.37 -8.04
N VAL A 38 -9.10 2.12 -8.16
CA VAL A 38 -7.70 1.79 -8.45
C VAL A 38 -7.42 2.03 -9.93
N GLU A 39 -6.39 2.81 -10.25
CA GLU A 39 -5.93 3.06 -11.62
C GLU A 39 -4.86 2.06 -12.03
N LYS A 40 -3.85 1.88 -11.17
CA LYS A 40 -2.66 1.07 -11.46
C LYS A 40 -2.09 0.53 -10.15
N SER A 41 -1.64 -0.71 -10.15
CA SER A 41 -0.80 -1.27 -9.08
C SER A 41 0.45 -1.88 -9.70
N GLU A 42 1.61 -1.59 -9.13
CA GLU A 42 2.91 -1.98 -9.64
C GLU A 42 3.79 -2.52 -8.50
N SER A 43 4.52 -3.60 -8.77
CA SER A 43 5.57 -4.09 -7.87
C SER A 43 6.89 -3.47 -8.28
N LEU A 44 7.51 -2.72 -7.36
CA LEU A 44 8.82 -2.11 -7.55
C LEU A 44 9.97 -3.06 -7.16
N GLY A 45 9.64 -4.28 -6.74
CA GLY A 45 10.60 -5.32 -6.38
C GLY A 45 11.23 -5.14 -5.00
N ARG A 46 12.16 -6.04 -4.69
CA ARG A 46 12.85 -6.12 -3.40
C ARG A 46 13.94 -5.04 -3.33
N LYS A 47 13.94 -4.24 -2.27
CA LYS A 47 14.95 -3.19 -2.03
C LYS A 47 15.45 -3.26 -0.59
N LYS A 48 16.71 -2.89 -0.38
CA LYS A 48 17.31 -2.76 0.96
C LYS A 48 16.73 -1.54 1.65
N LEU A 49 16.29 -1.71 2.90
CA LEU A 49 15.76 -0.64 3.74
C LEU A 49 16.92 0.24 4.24
N ALA A 50 16.65 1.53 4.46
CA ALA A 50 17.63 2.46 5.03
C ALA A 50 18.00 2.07 6.47
N TYR A 51 17.07 1.46 7.19
CA TYR A 51 17.26 0.93 8.55
C TYR A 51 16.34 -0.28 8.77
N PRO A 52 16.65 -1.15 9.75
CA PRO A 52 15.85 -2.35 9.96
C PRO A 52 14.45 -2.02 10.49
N ILE A 53 13.41 -2.62 9.88
CA ILE A 53 12.02 -2.53 10.36
C ILE A 53 11.59 -3.94 10.74
N GLN A 54 11.12 -4.14 11.98
CA GLN A 54 10.78 -5.47 12.52
C GLN A 54 11.88 -6.54 12.28
N LYS A 55 13.15 -6.14 12.44
CA LYS A 55 14.35 -6.96 12.20
C LYS A 55 14.58 -7.37 10.73
N GLN A 56 13.86 -6.78 9.78
CA GLN A 56 14.10 -6.95 8.34
C GLN A 56 15.01 -5.84 7.81
N ASN A 57 15.99 -6.19 6.98
CA ASN A 57 16.91 -5.23 6.33
C ASN A 57 16.50 -4.87 4.91
N ASP A 58 15.47 -5.54 4.39
CA ASP A 58 14.98 -5.43 3.03
C ASP A 58 13.47 -5.66 3.02
N GLY A 59 12.80 -5.17 2.00
CA GLY A 59 11.35 -5.31 1.85
C GLY A 59 10.94 -5.25 0.39
N LEU A 60 9.74 -5.75 0.11
CA LEU A 60 9.15 -5.69 -1.22
C LEU A 60 8.32 -4.41 -1.34
N TYR A 61 8.67 -3.56 -2.30
CA TYR A 61 7.99 -2.29 -2.52
C TYR A 61 6.84 -2.46 -3.51
N MET A 62 5.68 -1.95 -3.12
CA MET A 62 4.47 -1.92 -3.94
C MET A 62 3.97 -0.48 -4.03
N LEU A 63 3.53 -0.07 -5.21
CA LEU A 63 2.95 1.23 -5.48
C LEU A 63 1.58 1.06 -6.11
N THR A 64 0.55 1.67 -5.53
CA THR A 64 -0.81 1.65 -6.08
C THR A 64 -1.32 3.08 -6.24
N HIS A 65 -1.75 3.40 -7.46
CA HIS A 65 -2.41 4.65 -7.83
C HIS A 65 -3.92 4.48 -7.76
N PHE A 66 -4.60 5.41 -7.12
CA PHE A 66 -6.05 5.35 -6.96
C PHE A 66 -6.67 6.74 -6.78
N GLU A 67 -7.96 6.85 -7.05
CA GLU A 67 -8.77 8.01 -6.74
C GLU A 67 -9.66 7.69 -5.54
N ALA A 68 -9.75 8.59 -4.57
CA ALA A 68 -10.64 8.42 -3.41
C ALA A 68 -11.08 9.77 -2.83
N ASP A 69 -12.11 9.75 -2.00
CA ASP A 69 -12.46 10.92 -1.18
C ASP A 69 -11.55 10.99 0.05
N THR A 70 -11.18 12.22 0.46
CA THR A 70 -10.23 12.43 1.56
C THR A 70 -10.74 11.86 2.89
N GLN A 71 -12.05 11.88 3.13
CA GLN A 71 -12.64 11.35 4.37
C GLN A 71 -12.50 9.84 4.50
N SER A 72 -12.36 9.13 3.38
CA SER A 72 -12.31 7.67 3.38
C SER A 72 -10.88 7.11 3.52
N LEU A 73 -9.85 7.96 3.56
CA LEU A 73 -8.45 7.55 3.68
C LEU A 73 -8.09 7.01 5.06
N ASP A 74 -8.75 7.50 6.11
CA ASP A 74 -8.48 7.06 7.49
C ASP A 74 -8.73 5.56 7.66
N GLU A 75 -9.76 5.05 6.99
CA GLU A 75 -10.07 3.61 6.98
C GLU A 75 -8.99 2.80 6.25
N LEU A 76 -8.47 3.31 5.12
CA LEU A 76 -7.37 2.67 4.40
C LEU A 76 -6.10 2.63 5.26
N GLN A 77 -5.75 3.73 5.93
CA GLN A 77 -4.61 3.79 6.86
C GLN A 77 -4.78 2.79 8.00
N ARG A 78 -5.99 2.73 8.59
CA ARG A 78 -6.30 1.80 9.68
C ARG A 78 -6.14 0.35 9.24
N VAL A 79 -6.72 -0.03 8.10
CA VAL A 79 -6.62 -1.41 7.58
C VAL A 79 -5.18 -1.78 7.24
N MET A 80 -4.42 -0.89 6.60
CA MET A 80 -3.00 -1.15 6.30
C MET A 80 -2.15 -1.24 7.57
N GLY A 81 -2.45 -0.46 8.61
CA GLY A 81 -1.75 -0.49 9.89
C GLY A 81 -1.96 -1.78 10.70
N ILE A 82 -3.11 -2.45 10.54
CA ILE A 82 -3.42 -3.73 11.21
C ILE A 82 -3.14 -4.96 10.34
N THR A 83 -2.74 -4.77 9.09
CA THR A 83 -2.50 -5.90 8.17
C THR A 83 -1.12 -6.48 8.44
N ASP A 84 -1.09 -7.73 8.90
CA ASP A 84 0.15 -8.46 9.13
C ASP A 84 0.95 -8.61 7.83
N GLY A 85 2.27 -8.51 7.94
CA GLY A 85 3.18 -8.57 6.79
C GLY A 85 3.37 -7.24 6.06
N LEU A 86 2.65 -6.17 6.44
CA LEU A 86 2.90 -4.81 5.98
C LEU A 86 3.84 -4.09 6.96
N LEU A 87 5.07 -3.82 6.53
CA LEU A 87 6.10 -3.19 7.37
C LEU A 87 5.90 -1.68 7.50
N ARG A 88 5.49 -1.03 6.41
CA ARG A 88 5.24 0.41 6.36
C ARG A 88 4.33 0.76 5.20
N HIS A 89 3.57 1.83 5.33
CA HIS A 89 2.84 2.46 4.23
C HIS A 89 3.03 3.97 4.25
N LEU A 90 2.85 4.60 3.10
CA LEU A 90 2.87 6.02 2.89
C LEU A 90 1.81 6.36 1.85
N ILE A 91 0.83 7.18 2.22
CA ILE A 91 -0.19 7.68 1.31
C ILE A 91 0.17 9.13 0.98
N ILE A 92 0.23 9.45 -0.32
CA ILE A 92 0.54 10.78 -0.84
C ILE A 92 -0.59 11.21 -1.75
N ARG A 93 -1.03 12.45 -1.62
CA ARG A 93 -1.92 13.07 -2.62
C ARG A 93 -1.07 13.38 -3.85
N ARG A 94 -1.47 12.88 -5.01
CA ARG A 94 -0.82 13.26 -6.27
C ARG A 94 -1.37 14.62 -6.65
N ASP A 95 -0.55 15.65 -6.53
CA ASP A 95 -0.88 16.94 -7.13
C ASP A 95 -0.50 16.82 -8.62
N GLU A 96 -1.42 17.20 -9.52
CA GLU A 96 -1.05 17.36 -10.93
C GLU A 96 -0.01 18.49 -11.02
N PRO A 97 1.07 18.29 -11.80
CA PRO A 97 2.17 19.26 -11.92
C PRO A 97 1.74 20.57 -12.60
#